data_AF-A0A699SEQ6-F1
#
_entry.id   AF-A0A699SEQ6-F1
#
_cell.length_a   1.000
_cell.length_b   1.000
_cell.length_c   1.000
_cell.angle_alpha   90.00
_cell.angle_beta   90.00
_cell.angle_gamma   90.00
#
_symmetry.space_group_name_H-M   'P 1'
#
loop_
_entity.id
_entity.type
_entity.pdbx_description
1 polymer ?
#
loop_
_entity_poly.entity_id
_entity_poly.type
_entity_poly.pdbx_seq_one_letter_code
_entity_poly.pdbx_strand_id
1 'polypeptide(L)'
;MPLSVWNKLSLPELSPTYMTLELTDRSISRPVGVVENVFVKVGTFHFPVDFVVVDFDADPRVPLILRRSFLKTGNALIDVYERELTLRVGKKAVTFNL
;
A
#
# COMPACT_ATOMS: atom_id res chain seq x y z
N MET A 1 -1.50 2.73 -5.62
CA MET A 1 -2.75 1.95 -5.75
C MET A 1 -3.33 2.26 -7.13
N PRO A 2 -3.82 1.27 -7.90
CA PRO A 2 -4.50 1.53 -9.16
C PRO A 2 -5.82 2.29 -8.95
N LEU A 3 -6.14 3.24 -9.84
CA LEU A 3 -7.38 4.01 -9.80
C LEU A 3 -8.63 3.10 -9.83
N SER A 4 -8.58 2.03 -10.62
CA SER A 4 -9.68 1.05 -10.71
C SER A 4 -9.98 0.34 -9.39
N VAL A 5 -8.97 0.15 -8.52
CA VAL A 5 -9.17 -0.39 -7.17
C VAL A 5 -9.78 0.69 -6.27
N TRP A 6 -9.27 1.92 -6.32
CA TRP A 6 -9.79 3.04 -5.54
C TRP A 6 -11.29 3.28 -5.78
N ASN A 7 -11.69 3.31 -7.05
CA ASN A 7 -13.08 3.54 -7.45
C ASN A 7 -14.06 2.48 -6.91
N LYS A 8 -13.57 1.25 -6.64
CA LYS A 8 -14.38 0.18 -6.05
C LYS A 8 -14.56 0.30 -4.54
N LEU A 9 -13.72 1.09 -3.86
CA LEU A 9 -13.75 1.22 -2.39
C LEU A 9 -14.79 2.25 -1.92
N SER A 10 -15.38 3.03 -2.83
CA SER A 10 -16.34 4.10 -2.51
C SER A 10 -15.82 5.07 -1.43
N LEU A 11 -14.52 5.36 -1.46
CA LEU A 11 -13.83 6.27 -0.55
C LEU A 11 -13.92 7.73 -1.05
N PRO A 12 -13.58 8.72 -0.20
CA PRO A 12 -13.64 10.14 -0.56
C PRO A 12 -12.82 10.50 -1.81
N GLU A 13 -13.04 11.69 -2.35
CA GLU A 13 -12.26 12.20 -3.47
C GLU A 13 -10.78 12.31 -3.13
N LEU A 14 -9.94 12.09 -4.15
CA LEU A 14 -8.49 12.17 -4.03
C LEU A 14 -8.06 13.64 -3.98
N SER A 15 -7.08 13.94 -3.13
CA SER A 15 -6.44 15.26 -3.13
C SER A 15 -5.48 15.38 -4.33
N PRO A 16 -5.55 16.47 -5.11
CA PRO A 16 -4.59 16.71 -6.20
C PRO A 16 -3.15 16.73 -5.68
N THR A 17 -2.21 16.33 -6.53
CA THR A 17 -0.78 16.37 -6.21
C THR A 17 0.05 16.77 -7.43
N TYR A 18 1.17 17.46 -7.18
CA TYR A 18 2.18 17.76 -8.21
C TYR A 18 3.32 16.73 -8.24
N MET A 19 3.18 15.65 -7.47
CA MET A 19 4.16 14.56 -7.44
C MET A 19 4.28 13.88 -8.80
N THR A 20 5.47 13.40 -9.13
CA THR A 20 5.71 12.45 -10.21
C THR A 20 6.35 11.19 -9.64
N LEU A 21 6.10 10.05 -10.28
CA LEU A 21 6.68 8.76 -9.90
C LEU A 21 7.52 8.23 -11.07
N GLU A 22 8.77 7.90 -10.80
CA GLU A 22 9.59 7.12 -11.73
C GLU A 22 9.39 5.63 -11.42
N LEU A 23 8.99 4.86 -12.43
CA LEU A 23 8.77 3.42 -12.33
C LEU A 23 10.05 2.63 -12.64
N THR A 24 10.05 1.32 -12.39
CA THR A 24 11.23 0.47 -12.59
C THR A 24 11.66 0.38 -14.06
N ASP A 25 10.74 0.58 -15.00
CA ASP A 25 11.00 0.69 -16.43
C ASP A 25 11.47 2.10 -16.87
N ARG A 26 11.71 3.00 -15.89
CA ARG A 26 12.10 4.41 -16.07
C ARG A 26 11.02 5.28 -16.70
N SER A 27 9.79 4.79 -16.85
CA SER A 27 8.67 5.63 -17.23
C SER A 27 8.30 6.57 -16.08
N ILE A 28 7.80 7.76 -16.43
CA ILE A 28 7.31 8.75 -15.46
C ILE A 28 5.80 8.71 -15.46
N SER A 29 5.21 8.39 -14.31
CA SER A 29 3.77 8.41 -14.08
C SER A 29 3.36 9.60 -13.23
N ARG A 30 2.26 10.24 -13.62
CA ARG A 30 1.60 11.28 -12.81
C ARG A 30 0.46 10.63 -12.02
N PRO A 31 0.48 10.67 -10.68
CA PRO A 31 -0.65 10.22 -9.88
C PRO A 31 -1.91 11.01 -10.21
N VAL A 32 -3.06 10.35 -10.12
CA VAL A 32 -4.39 10.98 -10.16
C VAL A 32 -4.58 11.84 -8.92
N GLY A 33 -4.06 11.36 -7.79
CA GLY A 33 -4.07 12.09 -6.53
C GLY A 33 -3.49 11.26 -5.40
N VAL A 34 -3.57 11.82 -4.21
CA VAL A 34 -3.16 11.18 -2.96
C VAL A 34 -4.32 11.14 -1.99
N VAL A 35 -4.24 10.19 -1.07
CA VAL A 35 -5.12 10.12 0.09
C VAL A 35 -4.27 9.73 1.28
N GLU A 36 -4.54 10.38 2.41
CA GLU A 36 -3.82 10.17 3.65
C GLU A 36 -4.73 9.51 4.69
N ASN A 37 -4.12 8.77 5.61
CA ASN A 37 -4.80 8.19 6.77
C ASN A 37 -5.95 7.21 6.44
N VAL A 38 -5.82 6.43 5.37
CA VAL A 38 -6.77 5.35 5.06
C VAL A 38 -6.49 4.17 6.00
N PHE A 39 -7.47 3.78 6.81
CA PHE A 39 -7.32 2.61 7.69
C PHE A 39 -7.45 1.31 6.91
N VAL A 40 -6.36 0.56 6.83
CA VAL A 40 -6.30 -0.76 6.20
C VAL A 40 -6.28 -1.83 7.27
N LYS A 41 -7.24 -2.76 7.20
CA LYS A 41 -7.27 -3.94 8.05
C LYS A 41 -6.32 -5.00 7.52
N VAL A 42 -5.36 -5.42 8.33
CA VAL A 42 -4.42 -6.52 8.02
C VAL A 42 -4.48 -7.53 9.15
N GLY A 43 -5.08 -8.70 8.89
CA GLY A 43 -5.45 -9.65 9.93
C GLY A 43 -6.41 -9.03 10.94
N THR A 44 -5.96 -8.89 12.19
CA THR A 44 -6.74 -8.27 13.29
C THR A 44 -6.36 -6.81 13.55
N PHE A 45 -5.32 -6.29 12.88
CA PHE A 45 -4.82 -4.94 13.08
C PHE A 45 -5.40 -3.96 12.06
N HIS A 46 -5.46 -2.68 12.45
CA HIS A 46 -5.76 -1.58 11.55
C HIS A 46 -4.57 -0.64 11.52
N PHE A 47 -4.08 -0.35 10.32
CA PHE A 47 -2.96 0.57 10.11
C PHE A 47 -3.45 1.79 9.33
N PRO A 48 -3.10 3.01 9.74
CA PRO A 48 -3.24 4.17 8.87
C PRO A 48 -2.22 4.06 7.73
N VAL A 49 -2.69 4.24 6.50
CA VAL A 49 -1.86 4.14 5.29
C VAL A 49 -2.20 5.29 4.36
N ASP A 50 -1.15 5.91 3.83
CA ASP A 50 -1.27 6.89 2.77
C ASP A 50 -1.09 6.20 1.42
N PHE A 51 -1.96 6.52 0.47
CA PHE A 51 -1.91 5.97 -0.88
C PHE A 51 -1.68 7.06 -1.91
N VAL A 52 -0.74 6.77 -2.81
CA VAL A 52 -0.64 7.46 -4.10
C VAL A 52 -1.47 6.66 -5.10
N VAL A 53 -2.49 7.28 -5.68
CA VAL A 53 -3.37 6.65 -6.65
C VAL A 53 -2.92 7.00 -8.06
N VAL A 54 -2.74 5.98 -8.89
CA VAL A 54 -2.21 6.12 -10.25
C VAL A 54 -3.19 5.43 -11.20
N ASP A 55 -3.42 6.05 -12.35
CA ASP A 55 -4.22 5.45 -13.42
C ASP A 55 -3.34 4.43 -14.18
N PHE A 56 -3.46 3.17 -13.79
CA PHE A 56 -2.69 2.06 -14.35
C PHE A 56 -3.54 0.80 -14.32
N ASP A 57 -3.26 -0.13 -15.23
CA ASP A 57 -3.93 -1.42 -15.25
C ASP A 57 -3.60 -2.21 -13.98
N ALA A 58 -4.64 -2.49 -13.20
CA ALA A 58 -4.48 -3.30 -12.00
C ALA A 58 -4.18 -4.75 -12.39
N ASP A 59 -3.00 -5.26 -12.05
CA ASP A 59 -2.77 -6.71 -12.10
C ASP A 59 -3.65 -7.36 -11.02
N PRO A 60 -4.62 -8.22 -11.37
CA PRO A 60 -5.49 -8.85 -10.40
C PRO A 60 -4.72 -9.73 -9.39
N ARG A 61 -3.49 -10.15 -9.71
CA ARG A 61 -2.61 -10.92 -8.82
C ARG A 61 -1.90 -10.03 -7.79
N VAL A 62 -1.65 -8.77 -8.13
CA VAL A 62 -0.96 -7.79 -7.26
C VAL A 62 -1.72 -6.46 -7.27
N PRO A 63 -2.91 -6.42 -6.65
CA PRO A 63 -3.76 -5.23 -6.72
C PRO A 63 -3.18 -4.03 -5.95
N LEU A 64 -2.24 -4.27 -5.01
CA LEU A 64 -1.69 -3.26 -4.10
C LEU A 64 -0.19 -3.44 -3.89
N ILE A 65 0.55 -2.34 -3.93
CA ILE A 65 1.97 -2.28 -3.57
C ILE A 65 2.08 -1.52 -2.26
N LEU A 66 2.49 -2.21 -1.19
CA LEU A 66 2.75 -1.61 0.11
C LEU A 66 4.22 -1.17 0.17
N ARG A 67 4.44 0.13 0.36
CA ARG A 67 5.79 0.71 0.36
C ARG A 67 6.48 0.49 1.71
N ARG A 68 7.79 0.78 1.74
CA ARG A 68 8.62 0.73 2.97
C ARG A 68 8.05 1.56 4.13
N SER A 69 7.37 2.67 3.85
CA SER A 69 6.70 3.47 4.87
C SER A 69 5.65 2.67 5.64
N PHE A 70 4.81 1.91 4.94
CA PHE A 70 3.83 1.02 5.56
C PHE A 70 4.51 -0.07 6.40
N LEU A 71 5.54 -0.72 5.84
CA LEU A 71 6.30 -1.75 6.54
C LEU A 71 6.93 -1.22 7.83
N LYS A 72 7.39 0.03 7.82
CA LYS A 72 7.87 0.72 9.03
C LYS A 72 6.76 0.94 10.06
N THR A 73 5.57 1.41 9.64
CA THR A 73 4.41 1.57 10.54
C THR A 73 4.02 0.26 11.23
N GLY A 74 4.07 -0.85 10.49
CA GLY A 74 3.79 -2.18 11.01
C GLY A 74 4.95 -2.87 11.73
N ASN A 75 6.08 -2.18 11.99
CA ASN A 75 7.30 -2.78 12.55
C ASN A 75 7.63 -4.14 11.88
N ALA A 76 7.59 -4.16 10.55
CA ALA A 76 7.65 -5.37 9.77
C ALA A 76 8.99 -6.10 9.96
N LEU A 77 8.91 -7.41 10.13
CA LEU A 77 10.03 -8.35 10.05
C LEU A 77 9.79 -9.26 8.86
N ILE A 78 10.74 -9.31 7.94
CA ILE A 78 10.68 -10.15 6.74
C ILE A 78 11.74 -11.21 6.88
N ASP A 79 11.32 -12.47 7.07
CA ASP A 79 12.20 -13.61 6.96
C ASP A 79 12.19 -14.08 5.49
N VAL A 80 13.30 -13.84 4.80
CA VAL A 80 13.42 -14.16 3.38
C VAL A 80 13.59 -15.66 3.16
N TYR A 81 14.23 -16.36 4.10
CA TYR A 81 14.50 -17.78 3.96
C TYR A 81 13.23 -18.60 4.21
N GLU A 82 12.51 -18.30 5.29
CA GLU A 82 11.25 -18.95 5.63
C GLU A 82 10.06 -18.40 4.82
N ARG A 83 10.27 -17.33 4.04
CA ARG A 83 9.23 -16.63 3.26
C ARG A 83 8.09 -16.11 4.15
N GLU A 84 8.44 -15.48 5.26
CA GLU A 84 7.46 -14.96 6.21
C GLU A 84 7.49 -13.42 6.30
N LEU A 85 6.30 -12.82 6.38
CA LEU A 85 6.10 -11.42 6.75
C LEU A 85 5.40 -11.35 8.11
N THR A 86 6.09 -10.81 9.11
CA THR A 86 5.51 -10.53 10.42
C THR A 86 5.28 -9.04 10.60
N LEU A 87 4.06 -8.63 10.97
CA LEU A 87 3.71 -7.27 11.37
C LEU A 87 3.42 -7.21 12.87
N ARG A 88 3.84 -6.14 13.54
CA ARG A 88 3.77 -5.99 15.01
C ARG A 88 3.10 -4.68 15.43
N VAL A 89 2.20 -4.78 16.41
CA VAL A 89 1.54 -3.64 17.07
C VAL A 89 1.66 -3.82 18.58
N GLY A 90 2.47 -2.99 19.22
CA GLY A 90 2.81 -3.16 20.64
C GLY A 90 3.44 -4.53 20.90
N LYS A 91 2.82 -5.33 21.79
CA LYS A 91 3.26 -6.70 22.11
C LYS A 91 2.61 -7.78 21.23
N LYS A 92 1.72 -7.41 20.31
CA LYS A 92 1.00 -8.36 19.44
C LYS A 92 1.66 -8.42 18.07
N ALA A 93 1.59 -9.58 17.41
CA ALA A 93 2.13 -9.80 16.08
C ALA A 93 1.17 -10.65 15.23
N VAL A 94 1.27 -10.53 13.92
CA VAL A 94 0.64 -11.42 12.93
C VAL A 94 1.69 -11.80 11.88
N THR A 95 1.72 -13.06 11.50
CA THR A 95 2.67 -13.61 10.52
C THR A 95 1.93 -14.17 9.32
N PHE A 96 2.43 -13.88 8.13
CA PHE A 96 1.88 -14.34 6.85
C PHE A 96 2.97 -15.04 6.04
N ASN A 97 2.58 -16.08 5.31
CA ASN A 97 3.45 -16.73 4.33
C ASN A 97 3.41 -15.93 3.01
N LEU A 98 4.58 -15.70 2.41
CA LEU A 98 4.80 -14.97 1.15
C LEU A 98 4.98 -15.90 -0.05
#